data_AF-A0A8T6CIB2-F1
#
_entry.id   AF-A0A8T6CIB2-F1
#
_cell.length_a   1.000
_cell.length_b   1.000
_cell.length_c   1.000
_cell.angle_alpha   90.00
_cell.angle_beta   90.00
_cell.angle_gamma   90.00
#
_symmetry.space_group_name_H-M   'P 1'
#
loop_
_entity.id
_entity.type
_entity.pdbx_description
1 polymer ?
#
loop_
_entity_poly.entity_id
_entity_poly.type
_entity_poly.pdbx_seq_one_letter_code
_entity_poly.pdbx_strand_id
1 'polypeptide(L)'
;MADESPEPQADAADDEIAELLPAYALGALDAADALVVERALDREPRYREMLEQHLESIGALAASHTFAVPSAEVRERIMGRVRGSEAAPVVRPAPRVPFALLGVAAALAVAVMGLGAFSTVQQQRVVQLQDEVEVMTAEAEGARDDLMGLTDHVADSVAMTALTPAQPVAQAEEASKEREVRYGARHAQGILITRPDGQSMLVVRGLSALEPGFIYRAWWWDEAHQTKSAAVFTVGEDGYAWVQLIGHAGGMSRLGVSVESEMGAVEPGPQIVLHGHVHVVGPKGEDSTE
;
A
#
# COMPACT_ATOMS: atom_id res chain seq x y z
N MET A 1 11.03 29.13 29.75
CA MET A 1 12.27 28.33 29.94
C MET A 1 11.86 27.11 30.74
N ALA A 2 11.80 25.89 30.22
CA ALA A 2 12.27 25.26 28.98
C ALA A 2 11.04 24.73 28.21
N ASP A 3 10.90 24.63 26.88
CA ASP A 3 11.80 24.42 25.73
C ASP A 3 12.77 23.25 25.85
N GLU A 4 12.25 22.03 25.63
CA GLU A 4 12.92 20.97 24.86
C GLU A 4 11.98 19.78 24.69
N SER A 5 11.65 19.41 23.43
CA SER A 5 11.38 18.02 23.00
C SER A 5 11.28 17.93 21.48
N PRO A 6 12.35 17.50 20.79
CA PRO A 6 12.22 16.84 19.51
C PRO A 6 12.89 15.45 19.58
N GLU A 7 12.21 14.44 20.12
CA GLU A 7 12.68 13.03 20.10
C GLU A 7 11.88 12.01 19.24
N PRO A 8 10.98 12.37 18.29
CA PRO A 8 10.29 11.32 17.50
C PRO A 8 11.12 10.72 16.35
N GLN A 9 12.30 11.26 15.99
CA GLN A 9 13.06 10.81 14.83
C GLN A 9 14.14 9.75 15.14
N ALA A 10 14.66 9.72 16.37
CA ALA A 10 15.68 8.73 16.74
C ALA A 10 15.07 7.33 16.86
N ASP A 11 13.90 7.23 17.50
CA ASP A 11 13.19 5.96 17.68
C ASP A 11 12.76 5.33 16.35
N ALA A 12 12.32 6.14 15.39
CA ALA A 12 11.90 5.63 14.07
C ALA A 12 13.07 5.03 13.25
N ALA A 13 14.25 5.66 13.31
CA ALA A 13 15.45 5.15 12.64
C ALA A 13 15.98 3.88 13.31
N ASP A 14 15.82 3.78 14.63
CA ASP A 14 16.19 2.60 15.39
C ASP A 14 15.32 1.39 15.02
N ASP A 15 14.02 1.61 14.89
CA ASP A 15 13.06 0.58 14.48
C ASP A 15 13.33 0.10 13.05
N GLU A 16 13.66 1.02 12.14
CA GLU A 16 14.02 0.69 10.74
C GLU A 16 15.27 -0.19 10.66
N ILE A 17 16.34 0.15 11.41
CA ILE A 17 17.56 -0.68 11.44
C ILE A 17 17.27 -2.05 12.03
N ALA A 18 16.46 -2.13 13.09
CA ALA A 18 16.05 -3.39 13.70
C ALA A 18 15.28 -4.29 12.73
N GLU A 19 14.45 -3.71 11.86
CA GLU A 19 13.70 -4.45 10.82
C GLU A 19 14.61 -4.99 9.70
N LEU A 20 15.70 -4.28 9.37
CA LEU A 20 16.64 -4.70 8.33
C LEU A 20 17.61 -5.80 8.78
N LEU A 21 17.90 -5.91 10.09
CA LEU A 21 18.90 -6.86 10.63
C LEU A 21 18.63 -8.34 10.28
N PRO A 22 17.40 -8.88 10.35
CA PRO A 22 17.13 -10.26 9.91
C PRO A 22 17.42 -10.51 8.42
N ALA A 23 17.09 -9.55 7.56
CA ALA A 23 17.35 -9.65 6.12
C ALA A 23 18.85 -9.53 5.83
N TYR A 24 19.56 -8.68 6.57
CA TYR A 24 21.02 -8.59 6.52
C TYR A 24 21.68 -9.92 6.91
N ALA A 25 21.22 -10.55 8.00
CA ALA A 25 21.73 -11.84 8.47
C ALA A 25 21.56 -12.97 7.45
N LEU A 26 20.50 -12.93 6.63
CA LEU A 26 20.25 -13.87 5.55
C LEU A 26 21.00 -13.52 4.24
N GLY A 27 21.69 -12.39 4.18
CA GLY A 27 22.31 -11.88 2.96
C GLY A 27 21.30 -11.51 1.87
N ALA A 28 20.10 -11.08 2.27
CA ALA A 28 18.96 -10.79 1.39
C ALA A 28 18.72 -9.28 1.15
N LEU A 29 19.55 -8.41 1.73
CA LEU A 29 19.50 -6.97 1.48
C LEU A 29 20.19 -6.58 0.17
N ASP A 30 19.75 -5.48 -0.43
CA ASP A 30 20.47 -4.84 -1.51
C ASP A 30 21.71 -4.09 -1.01
N ALA A 31 22.52 -3.57 -1.93
CA ALA A 31 23.77 -2.89 -1.60
C ALA A 31 23.57 -1.55 -0.87
N ALA A 32 22.43 -0.88 -1.05
CA ALA A 32 22.16 0.39 -0.39
C ALA A 32 21.77 0.15 1.08
N ASP A 33 20.86 -0.78 1.32
CA ASP A 33 20.37 -1.12 2.67
C ASP A 33 21.44 -1.82 3.51
N ALA A 34 22.24 -2.71 2.89
CA ALA A 34 23.36 -3.34 3.58
C ALA A 34 24.36 -2.30 4.11
N LEU A 35 24.63 -1.24 3.33
CA LEU A 35 25.54 -0.17 3.73
C LEU A 35 24.96 0.68 4.88
N VAL A 36 23.63 0.79 4.99
CA VAL A 36 22.98 1.46 6.14
C VAL A 36 23.20 0.63 7.41
N VAL A 37 22.94 -0.69 7.35
CA VAL A 37 23.13 -1.61 8.47
C VAL A 37 24.59 -1.69 8.90
N GLU A 38 25.54 -1.79 7.97
CA GLU A 38 26.98 -1.82 8.27
C GLU A 38 27.43 -0.58 9.05
N ARG A 39 26.99 0.62 8.64
CA ARG A 39 27.30 1.85 9.38
C ARG A 39 26.68 1.87 10.78
N ALA A 40 25.50 1.29 10.95
CA ALA A 40 24.84 1.19 12.25
C ALA A 40 25.60 0.22 13.18
N LEU A 41 26.03 -0.94 12.66
CA LEU A 41 26.82 -1.93 13.39
C LEU A 41 28.18 -1.37 13.86
N ASP A 42 28.82 -0.52 13.06
CA ASP A 42 30.07 0.14 13.43
C ASP A 42 29.89 1.16 14.57
N ARG A 43 28.74 1.83 14.62
CA ARG A 43 28.47 2.88 15.60
C ARG A 43 27.97 2.36 16.93
N GLU A 44 27.10 1.35 16.91
CA GLU A 44 26.32 0.98 18.08
C GLU A 44 26.45 -0.51 18.44
N PRO A 45 26.87 -0.82 19.68
CA PRO A 45 27.02 -2.20 20.14
C PRO A 45 25.72 -3.02 20.15
N ARG A 46 24.57 -2.40 20.40
CA ARG A 46 23.28 -3.11 20.50
C ARG A 46 22.90 -3.85 19.22
N TYR A 47 23.19 -3.27 18.04
CA TYR A 47 22.85 -3.91 16.77
C TYR A 47 23.72 -5.12 16.47
N ARG A 48 24.96 -5.15 16.99
CA ARG A 48 25.83 -6.32 16.90
C ARG A 48 25.29 -7.49 17.72
N GLU A 49 24.80 -7.20 18.93
CA GLU A 49 24.16 -8.21 19.79
C GLU A 49 22.87 -8.76 19.17
N MET A 50 22.01 -7.88 18.62
CA MET A 50 20.81 -8.30 17.90
C MET A 50 21.14 -9.15 16.66
N LEU A 51 22.17 -8.77 15.88
CA LEU A 51 22.63 -9.53 14.73
C LEU A 51 23.11 -10.93 15.14
N GLU A 52 23.88 -11.05 16.23
CA GLU A 52 24.33 -12.34 16.77
C GLU A 52 23.15 -13.24 17.14
N GLN A 53 22.10 -12.71 17.77
CA GLN A 53 20.89 -13.46 18.10
C GLN A 53 20.16 -14.01 16.86
N HIS A 54 20.08 -13.21 15.79
CA HIS A 54 19.51 -13.65 14.52
C HIS A 54 20.37 -14.74 13.86
N LEU A 55 21.69 -14.57 13.84
CA LEU A 55 22.62 -15.56 13.29
C LEU A 55 22.58 -16.88 14.07
N GLU A 56 22.42 -16.85 15.40
CA GLU A 56 22.23 -18.03 16.23
C GLU A 56 20.94 -18.79 15.83
N SER A 57 19.84 -18.06 15.66
CA SER A 57 18.55 -18.62 15.23
C SER A 57 18.64 -19.26 13.84
N ILE A 58 19.32 -18.60 12.89
CA ILE A 58 19.58 -19.13 11.55
C ILE A 58 20.48 -20.37 11.63
N GLY A 59 21.51 -20.36 12.48
CA GLY A 59 22.39 -21.49 12.72
C GLY A 59 21.64 -22.73 13.24
N ALA A 60 20.69 -22.53 14.16
CA ALA A 60 19.83 -23.60 14.66
C ALA A 60 18.94 -24.19 13.55
N LEU A 61 18.37 -23.35 12.68
CA LEU A 61 17.60 -23.79 11.52
C LEU A 61 18.48 -24.57 10.53
N ALA A 62 19.67 -24.07 10.21
CA ALA A 62 20.61 -24.74 9.32
C ALA A 62 21.02 -26.12 9.87
N ALA A 63 21.26 -26.22 11.18
CA ALA A 63 21.60 -27.48 11.84
C ALA A 63 20.47 -28.53 11.78
N SER A 64 19.21 -28.09 11.67
CA SER A 64 18.06 -29.00 11.52
C SER A 64 17.94 -29.60 10.12
N HIS A 65 18.66 -29.05 9.13
CA HIS A 65 18.60 -29.50 7.75
C HIS A 65 19.72 -30.49 7.43
N THR A 66 19.37 -31.62 6.81
CA THR A 66 20.35 -32.57 6.31
C THR A 66 20.94 -32.07 5.00
N PHE A 67 22.14 -31.48 5.06
CA PHE A 67 22.86 -31.07 3.86
C PHE A 67 23.36 -32.29 3.07
N ALA A 68 23.33 -32.18 1.74
CA ALA A 68 23.98 -33.14 0.87
C ALA A 68 25.50 -33.12 1.11
N VAL A 69 26.10 -34.30 1.29
CA VAL A 69 27.56 -34.42 1.44
C VAL A 69 28.22 -33.97 0.12
N PRO A 70 29.09 -32.94 0.12
CA PRO A 70 29.76 -32.50 -1.09
C PRO A 70 30.67 -33.61 -1.65
N SER A 71 30.78 -33.69 -2.98
CA SER A 71 31.63 -34.68 -3.62
C SER A 71 33.11 -34.49 -3.24
N ALA A 72 33.87 -35.58 -3.20
CA ALA A 72 35.28 -35.57 -2.82
C ALA A 72 36.12 -34.63 -3.70
N GLU A 73 35.77 -34.53 -4.99
CA GLU A 73 36.44 -33.65 -5.96
C GLU A 73 36.28 -32.16 -5.61
N VAL A 74 35.10 -31.73 -5.15
CA VAL A 74 34.86 -30.34 -4.71
C VAL A 74 35.65 -30.04 -3.44
N ARG A 75 35.69 -31.00 -2.50
CA ARG A 75 36.49 -30.87 -1.28
C ARG A 75 37.98 -30.77 -1.58
N GLU A 76 38.51 -31.60 -2.47
CA GLU A 76 39.91 -31.57 -2.87
C GLU A 76 40.27 -30.27 -3.59
N ARG A 77 39.40 -29.79 -4.48
CA ARG A 77 39.60 -28.51 -5.18
C ARG A 77 39.64 -27.32 -4.21
N ILE A 78 38.78 -27.32 -3.19
CA ILE A 78 38.76 -26.26 -2.17
C ILE A 78 39.98 -26.37 -1.25
N MET A 79 40.25 -27.56 -0.71
CA MET A 79 41.38 -27.80 0.20
C MET A 79 42.73 -27.57 -0.47
N GLY A 80 42.84 -27.85 -1.78
CA GLY A 80 44.02 -27.54 -2.58
C GLY A 80 44.29 -26.04 -2.68
N ARG A 81 43.24 -25.21 -2.80
CA ARG A 81 43.38 -23.74 -2.80
C ARG A 81 43.74 -23.19 -1.43
N VAL A 82 43.17 -23.72 -0.35
CA VAL A 82 43.46 -23.28 1.02
C VAL A 82 44.90 -23.64 1.43
N ARG A 83 45.36 -24.87 1.14
CA ARG A 83 46.74 -25.29 1.43
C ARG A 83 47.80 -24.55 0.60
N GLY A 84 47.43 -24.05 -0.58
CA GLY A 84 48.31 -23.17 -1.36
C GLY A 84 48.49 -21.77 -0.77
N SER A 85 47.70 -21.41 0.24
CA SER A 85 47.68 -20.08 0.85
C SER A 85 48.36 -20.00 2.23
N GLU A 86 48.84 -21.12 2.79
CA GLU A 86 49.64 -21.11 4.02
C GLU A 86 51.13 -20.94 3.71
N ALA A 87 51.68 -19.83 4.22
CA ALA A 87 53.03 -19.36 4.01
C ALA A 87 54.10 -20.37 4.44
N ALA A 88 54.93 -20.81 3.49
CA ALA A 88 56.22 -21.41 3.81
C ALA A 88 57.26 -20.30 4.14
N PRO A 89 58.11 -20.47 5.17
CA PRO A 89 59.14 -19.49 5.51
C PRO A 89 60.23 -19.47 4.43
N VAL A 90 60.40 -18.33 3.78
CA VAL A 90 61.41 -18.12 2.74
C VAL A 90 62.78 -17.89 3.38
N VAL A 91 63.61 -18.94 3.43
CA VAL A 91 65.07 -18.77 3.47
C VAL A 91 65.50 -18.34 2.07
N ARG A 92 66.21 -17.20 1.94
CA ARG A 92 66.68 -16.66 0.65
C ARG A 92 68.04 -17.26 0.25
N PRO A 93 68.15 -18.02 -0.85
CA PRO A 93 69.39 -18.13 -1.61
C PRO A 93 69.40 -17.14 -2.80
N ALA A 94 70.61 -16.74 -3.19
CA ALA A 94 70.91 -15.74 -4.22
C ALA A 94 70.35 -16.08 -5.61
N PRO A 95 70.11 -15.08 -6.48
CA PRO A 95 69.29 -15.24 -7.68
C PRO A 95 70.07 -15.91 -8.81
N ARG A 96 69.52 -17.00 -9.33
CA ARG A 96 69.76 -17.47 -10.70
C ARG A 96 68.41 -17.46 -11.40
N VAL A 97 68.27 -16.60 -12.41
CA VAL A 97 67.03 -16.41 -13.17
C VAL A 97 66.76 -17.65 -14.02
N PRO A 98 65.71 -18.46 -13.74
CA PRO A 98 65.29 -19.54 -14.60
C PRO A 98 64.19 -19.07 -15.56
N PHE A 99 64.15 -19.64 -16.75
CA PHE A 99 63.14 -19.41 -17.80
C PHE A 99 61.67 -19.68 -17.38
N ALA A 100 61.42 -20.11 -16.13
CA ALA A 100 60.09 -20.30 -15.55
C ALA A 100 59.32 -18.99 -15.29
N LEU A 101 60.00 -17.83 -15.22
CA LEU A 101 59.35 -16.51 -15.06
C LEU A 101 58.54 -16.08 -16.31
N LEU A 102 58.77 -16.70 -17.47
CA LEU A 102 57.94 -16.51 -18.67
C LEU A 102 56.55 -17.16 -18.54
N GLY A 103 56.42 -18.22 -17.73
CA GLY A 103 55.14 -18.91 -17.52
C GLY A 103 54.15 -18.13 -16.64
N VAL A 104 54.66 -17.43 -15.61
CA VAL A 104 53.81 -16.64 -14.69
C VAL A 104 53.32 -15.35 -15.34
N ALA A 105 54.16 -14.70 -16.16
CA ALA A 105 53.74 -13.52 -16.95
C ALA A 105 52.67 -13.88 -18.00
N ALA A 106 52.78 -15.05 -18.64
CA ALA A 106 51.77 -15.53 -19.58
C ALA A 106 50.45 -15.89 -18.87
N ALA A 107 50.49 -16.50 -17.68
CA ALA A 107 49.30 -16.81 -16.90
C ALA A 107 48.54 -15.56 -16.42
N LEU A 108 49.26 -14.51 -16.00
CA LEU A 108 48.66 -13.21 -15.65
C LEU A 108 48.03 -12.52 -16.86
N ALA A 109 48.66 -12.57 -18.03
CA ALA A 109 48.08 -11.99 -19.25
C ALA A 109 46.78 -12.70 -19.68
N VAL A 110 46.70 -14.03 -19.56
CA VAL A 110 45.48 -14.80 -19.84
C VAL A 110 44.38 -14.51 -18.81
N ALA A 111 44.73 -14.34 -17.53
CA ALA A 111 43.76 -13.97 -16.49
C ALA A 111 43.17 -12.56 -16.72
N VAL A 112 43.99 -11.58 -17.10
CA VAL A 112 43.53 -10.22 -17.41
C VAL A 112 42.66 -10.20 -18.67
N MET A 113 43.01 -10.96 -19.72
CA MET A 113 42.15 -11.09 -20.90
C MET A 113 40.84 -11.83 -20.60
N GLY A 114 40.87 -12.85 -19.74
CA GLY A 114 39.68 -13.55 -19.27
C GLY A 114 38.75 -12.65 -18.46
N LEU A 115 39.29 -11.80 -17.57
CA LEU A 115 38.51 -10.79 -16.85
C LEU A 115 37.92 -9.73 -17.79
N GLY A 116 38.69 -9.30 -18.80
CA GLY A 116 38.20 -8.38 -19.82
C GLY A 116 37.02 -8.96 -20.62
N ALA A 117 37.15 -10.20 -21.07
CA ALA A 117 36.08 -10.90 -21.78
C ALA A 117 34.85 -11.19 -20.89
N PHE A 118 35.07 -11.47 -19.60
CA PHE A 118 33.96 -11.63 -18.64
C PHE A 118 33.27 -10.29 -18.34
N SER A 119 34.04 -9.20 -18.25
CA SER A 119 33.52 -7.84 -18.07
C SER A 119 32.65 -7.41 -19.25
N THR A 120 33.05 -7.73 -20.49
CA THR A 120 32.23 -7.40 -21.67
C THR A 120 30.95 -8.24 -21.72
N VAL A 121 31.01 -9.51 -21.34
CA VAL A 121 29.80 -10.36 -21.22
C VAL A 121 28.86 -9.84 -20.12
N GLN A 122 29.39 -9.35 -19.00
CA GLN A 122 28.58 -8.74 -17.94
C GLN A 122 27.95 -7.41 -18.39
N GLN A 123 28.69 -6.59 -19.15
CA GLN A 123 28.12 -5.35 -19.71
C GLN A 123 26.98 -5.64 -20.70
N GLN A 124 27.05 -6.73 -21.47
CA GLN A 124 25.95 -7.14 -22.35
C GLN A 124 24.69 -7.54 -21.56
N ARG A 125 24.84 -8.17 -20.40
CA ARG A 125 23.71 -8.50 -19.52
C ARG A 125 23.06 -7.25 -18.92
N VAL A 126 23.86 -6.24 -18.56
CA VAL A 126 23.35 -4.96 -18.05
C VAL A 126 22.55 -4.23 -19.13
N VAL A 127 23.01 -4.23 -20.38
CA VAL A 127 22.27 -3.63 -21.51
C VAL A 127 20.97 -4.37 -21.80
N GLN A 128 20.97 -5.71 -21.77
CA GLN A 128 19.73 -6.49 -21.93
C GLN A 128 18.71 -6.21 -20.82
N LEU A 129 19.16 -6.11 -19.57
CA LEU A 129 18.29 -5.78 -18.45
C LEU A 129 17.76 -4.34 -18.55
N GLN A 130 18.55 -3.41 -19.09
CA GLN A 130 18.10 -2.04 -19.32
C GLN A 130 17.03 -1.96 -20.42
N ASP A 131 17.20 -2.67 -21.54
CA ASP A 131 16.16 -2.76 -22.59
C ASP A 131 14.86 -3.36 -22.04
N GLU A 132 14.95 -4.37 -21.17
CA GLU A 132 13.78 -5.01 -20.54
C GLU A 132 13.08 -4.06 -19.55
N VAL A 133 13.85 -3.27 -18.78
CA VAL A 133 13.29 -2.23 -17.90
C VAL A 133 12.62 -1.14 -18.71
N GLU A 134 13.21 -0.69 -19.82
CA GLU A 134 12.65 0.38 -20.66
C GLU A 134 11.30 -0.05 -21.26
N VAL A 135 11.20 -1.30 -21.71
CA VAL A 135 9.93 -1.89 -22.19
C VAL A 135 8.90 -1.99 -21.06
N MET A 136 9.29 -2.49 -19.89
CA MET A 136 8.39 -2.59 -18.72
C MET A 136 7.91 -1.22 -18.24
N THR A 137 8.77 -0.19 -18.28
CA THR A 137 8.38 1.18 -17.92
C THR A 137 7.44 1.79 -18.95
N ALA A 138 7.67 1.57 -20.25
CA ALA A 138 6.78 2.03 -21.30
C ALA A 138 5.40 1.35 -21.22
N GLU A 139 5.36 0.06 -20.86
CA GLU A 139 4.12 -0.67 -20.61
C GLU A 139 3.39 -0.16 -19.36
N ALA A 140 4.12 0.15 -18.29
CA ALA A 140 3.54 0.74 -17.08
C ALA A 140 2.99 2.16 -17.32
N GLU A 141 3.65 2.97 -18.14
CA GLU A 141 3.16 4.29 -18.54
C GLU A 141 1.90 4.18 -19.41
N GLY A 142 1.88 3.26 -20.38
CA GLY A 142 0.69 3.00 -21.20
C GLY A 142 -0.52 2.52 -20.38
N ALA A 143 -0.30 1.59 -19.45
CA ALA A 143 -1.34 1.12 -18.55
C ALA A 143 -1.87 2.24 -17.63
N ARG A 144 -1.02 3.19 -17.26
CA ARG A 144 -1.40 4.34 -16.44
C ARG A 144 -2.24 5.35 -17.23
N ASP A 145 -1.90 5.60 -18.48
CA ASP A 145 -2.68 6.46 -19.37
C ASP A 145 -4.06 5.85 -19.66
N ASP A 146 -4.14 4.53 -19.88
CA ASP A 146 -5.42 3.83 -20.06
C ASP A 146 -6.31 3.92 -18.82
N LEU A 147 -5.72 3.77 -17.62
CA LEU A 147 -6.44 3.95 -16.35
C LEU A 147 -6.94 5.39 -16.16
N MET A 148 -6.14 6.39 -16.54
CA MET A 148 -6.56 7.79 -16.51
C MET A 148 -7.69 8.05 -17.51
N GLY A 149 -7.61 7.52 -18.73
CA GLY A 149 -8.68 7.63 -19.73
C GLY A 149 -9.99 6.98 -19.26
N LEU A 150 -9.92 5.81 -18.61
CA LEU A 150 -11.09 5.18 -17.98
C LEU A 150 -11.65 6.01 -16.82
N THR A 151 -10.78 6.60 -16.01
CA THR A 151 -11.19 7.43 -14.87
C THR A 151 -11.89 8.70 -15.34
N ASP A 152 -11.39 9.37 -16.38
CA ASP A 152 -12.04 10.53 -17.00
C ASP A 152 -13.39 10.14 -17.62
N HIS A 153 -13.47 8.98 -18.28
CA HIS A 153 -14.74 8.49 -18.81
C HIS A 153 -15.77 8.14 -17.73
N VAL A 154 -15.33 7.63 -16.57
CA VAL A 154 -16.19 7.39 -15.40
C VAL A 154 -16.59 8.71 -14.75
N ALA A 155 -15.68 9.68 -14.64
CA ALA A 155 -15.97 11.01 -14.08
C ALA A 155 -16.98 11.78 -14.96
N ASP A 156 -16.87 11.69 -16.27
CA ASP A 156 -17.81 12.31 -17.22
C ASP A 156 -19.18 11.62 -17.25
N SER A 157 -19.24 10.33 -16.90
CA SER A 157 -20.49 9.55 -16.93
C SER A 157 -21.20 9.49 -15.57
N VAL A 158 -20.59 9.94 -14.48
CA VAL A 158 -21.16 9.79 -13.14
C VAL A 158 -21.31 11.14 -12.45
N ALA A 159 -22.56 11.55 -12.19
CA ALA A 159 -22.82 12.68 -11.33
C ALA A 159 -22.60 12.28 -9.86
N MET A 160 -21.61 12.89 -9.21
CA MET A 160 -21.37 12.72 -7.78
C MET A 160 -21.95 13.89 -6.99
N THR A 161 -22.83 13.60 -6.03
CA THR A 161 -23.43 14.59 -5.12
C THR A 161 -23.06 14.26 -3.68
N ALA A 162 -22.41 15.18 -2.97
CA ALA A 162 -22.09 15.00 -1.56
C ALA A 162 -23.33 15.21 -0.66
N LEU A 163 -23.51 14.33 0.33
CA LEU A 163 -24.47 14.50 1.42
C LEU A 163 -23.73 14.96 2.69
N THR A 164 -24.33 15.93 3.38
CA THR A 164 -23.83 16.49 4.63
C THR A 164 -24.62 15.97 5.84
N PRO A 165 -24.01 15.94 7.04
CA PRO A 165 -24.74 15.67 8.29
C PRO A 165 -25.89 16.65 8.46
N ALA A 166 -27.05 16.15 8.91
CA ALA A 166 -28.18 17.02 9.23
C ALA A 166 -27.89 17.84 10.50
N GLN A 167 -28.05 19.16 10.43
CA GLN A 167 -27.98 20.02 11.61
C GLN A 167 -29.26 19.89 12.44
N PRO A 168 -29.17 19.80 13.78
CA PRO A 168 -30.34 19.72 14.63
C PRO A 168 -31.16 21.01 14.57
N VAL A 169 -32.46 20.88 14.30
CA VAL A 169 -33.42 22.00 14.37
C VAL A 169 -33.66 22.33 15.85
N ALA A 170 -33.41 23.57 16.25
CA ALA A 170 -33.30 24.08 17.62
C ALA A 170 -34.52 23.88 18.57
N GLN A 171 -35.59 23.21 18.14
CA GLN A 171 -36.79 22.94 18.97
C GLN A 171 -36.90 21.48 19.43
N ALA A 172 -36.03 20.58 18.94
CA ALA A 172 -36.02 19.15 19.31
C ALA A 172 -34.84 18.77 20.23
N GLU A 173 -34.21 19.73 20.91
CA GLU A 173 -32.87 19.56 21.51
C GLU A 173 -32.78 18.61 22.71
N GLU A 174 -33.77 18.53 23.60
CA GLU A 174 -33.58 17.79 24.87
C GLU A 174 -33.83 16.28 24.73
N ALA A 175 -34.84 15.86 23.97
CA ALA A 175 -35.08 14.44 23.69
C ALA A 175 -34.13 13.87 22.62
N SER A 176 -33.65 14.72 21.70
CA SER A 176 -32.72 14.31 20.64
C SER A 176 -31.29 14.20 21.14
N LYS A 177 -30.82 14.96 22.15
CA LYS A 177 -29.44 14.86 22.65
C LYS A 177 -29.08 13.44 23.13
N GLU A 178 -30.01 12.74 23.80
CA GLU A 178 -29.76 11.38 24.32
C GLU A 178 -29.82 10.29 23.24
N ARG A 179 -30.63 10.50 22.18
CA ARG A 179 -30.73 9.61 21.00
C ARG A 179 -29.69 9.90 19.92
N GLU A 180 -29.25 11.14 19.76
CA GLU A 180 -28.19 11.60 18.87
C GLU A 180 -26.82 11.07 19.35
N VAL A 181 -26.63 10.99 20.67
CA VAL A 181 -25.46 10.31 21.26
C VAL A 181 -25.51 8.81 20.97
N ARG A 182 -26.70 8.20 20.88
CA ARG A 182 -26.86 6.76 20.68
C ARG A 182 -26.69 6.29 19.23
N TYR A 183 -27.06 7.12 18.25
CA TYR A 183 -26.91 6.82 16.81
C TYR A 183 -26.08 7.91 16.10
N GLY A 184 -24.86 8.12 16.61
CA GLY A 184 -23.98 9.21 16.21
C GLY A 184 -23.75 9.31 14.70
N ALA A 185 -23.95 10.51 14.17
CA ALA A 185 -23.69 10.89 12.77
C ALA A 185 -22.77 12.12 12.66
N ARG A 186 -22.08 12.52 13.74
CA ARG A 186 -21.28 13.76 13.81
C ARG A 186 -20.18 13.84 12.74
N HIS A 187 -19.75 12.69 12.22
CA HIS A 187 -18.78 12.59 11.11
C HIS A 187 -19.34 11.79 9.93
N ALA A 188 -20.65 11.55 9.88
CA ALA A 188 -21.26 10.80 8.80
C ALA A 188 -21.17 11.60 7.51
N GLN A 189 -20.77 10.95 6.43
CA GLN A 189 -20.69 11.55 5.10
C GLN A 189 -21.28 10.59 4.09
N GLY A 190 -21.97 11.13 3.10
CA GLY A 190 -22.52 10.34 2.00
C GLY A 190 -22.08 10.89 0.65
N ILE A 191 -21.96 10.03 -0.34
CA ILE A 191 -21.83 10.38 -1.74
C ILE A 191 -22.92 9.63 -2.49
N LEU A 192 -23.75 10.38 -3.21
CA LEU A 192 -24.69 9.86 -4.17
C LEU A 192 -24.01 9.83 -5.54
N ILE A 193 -24.00 8.66 -6.15
CA ILE A 193 -23.43 8.36 -7.46
C ILE A 193 -24.61 8.07 -8.39
N THR A 194 -24.85 8.92 -9.38
CA THR A 194 -25.93 8.73 -10.37
C THR A 194 -25.34 8.44 -11.74
N ARG A 195 -25.76 7.32 -12.35
CA ARG A 195 -25.37 6.89 -13.69
C ARG A 195 -26.32 7.52 -14.75
N PRO A 196 -25.94 7.64 -16.05
CA PRO A 196 -26.77 8.28 -17.06
C PRO A 196 -28.07 7.53 -17.37
N ASP A 197 -28.14 6.24 -17.04
CA ASP A 197 -29.37 5.44 -17.09
C ASP A 197 -30.36 5.80 -15.96
N GLY A 198 -29.98 6.72 -15.07
CA GLY A 198 -30.75 7.21 -13.94
C GLY A 198 -30.69 6.29 -12.71
N GLN A 199 -29.94 5.18 -12.75
CA GLN A 199 -29.67 4.39 -11.57
C GLN A 199 -28.77 5.16 -10.60
N SER A 200 -29.06 5.03 -9.31
CA SER A 200 -28.32 5.76 -8.28
C SER A 200 -27.82 4.82 -7.18
N MET A 201 -26.61 5.06 -6.71
CA MET A 201 -25.98 4.35 -5.61
C MET A 201 -25.61 5.35 -4.52
N LEU A 202 -25.95 5.02 -3.28
CA LEU A 202 -25.57 5.78 -2.10
C LEU A 202 -24.39 5.06 -1.43
N VAL A 203 -23.30 5.79 -1.25
CA VAL A 203 -22.14 5.37 -0.46
C VAL A 203 -22.09 6.22 0.79
N VAL A 204 -22.06 5.60 1.96
CA VAL A 204 -22.03 6.30 3.26
C VAL A 204 -20.87 5.80 4.11
N ARG A 205 -20.26 6.73 4.86
CA ARG A 205 -19.19 6.46 5.83
C ARG A 205 -19.46 7.16 7.14
N GLY A 206 -18.99 6.60 8.25
CA GLY A 206 -19.07 7.21 9.58
C GLY A 206 -20.46 7.19 10.22
N LEU A 207 -21.34 6.28 9.77
CA LEU A 207 -22.60 5.99 10.46
C LEU A 207 -22.35 4.98 11.60
N SER A 208 -23.06 5.12 12.71
CA SER A 208 -22.93 4.16 13.83
C SER A 208 -23.72 2.88 13.53
N ALA A 209 -23.22 1.73 14.00
CA ALA A 209 -24.00 0.49 14.01
C ALA A 209 -25.26 0.67 14.86
N LEU A 210 -26.42 0.23 14.35
CA LEU A 210 -27.71 0.37 15.02
C LEU A 210 -28.00 -0.82 15.94
N GLU A 211 -28.80 -0.58 16.98
CA GLU A 211 -29.33 -1.65 17.84
C GLU A 211 -30.28 -2.58 17.05
N PRO A 212 -30.43 -3.86 17.46
CA PRO A 212 -31.38 -4.77 16.84
C PRO A 212 -32.80 -4.20 16.79
N GLY A 213 -33.46 -4.27 15.63
CA GLY A 213 -34.80 -3.71 15.39
C GLY A 213 -34.82 -2.28 14.83
N PHE A 214 -33.65 -1.68 14.61
CA PHE A 214 -33.48 -0.40 13.90
C PHE A 214 -32.75 -0.58 12.58
N ILE A 215 -33.12 0.24 11.60
CA ILE A 215 -32.58 0.23 10.23
C ILE A 215 -32.34 1.67 9.77
N TYR A 216 -31.40 1.86 8.86
CA TYR A 216 -31.30 3.09 8.11
C TYR A 216 -32.24 3.03 6.92
N ARG A 217 -32.91 4.15 6.62
CA ARG A 217 -33.76 4.28 5.45
C ARG A 217 -33.40 5.54 4.67
N ALA A 218 -33.17 5.37 3.38
CA ALA A 218 -32.99 6.47 2.45
C ALA A 218 -34.33 6.92 1.88
N TRP A 219 -34.49 8.23 1.70
CA TRP A 219 -35.71 8.87 1.22
C TRP A 219 -35.40 9.87 0.12
N TRP A 220 -36.18 9.80 -0.96
CA TRP A 220 -36.28 10.84 -1.96
C TRP A 220 -37.32 11.87 -1.54
N TRP A 221 -37.01 13.15 -1.71
CA TRP A 221 -38.01 14.22 -1.73
C TRP A 221 -38.12 14.81 -3.13
N ASP A 222 -39.34 15.04 -3.57
CA ASP A 222 -39.61 15.85 -4.77
C ASP A 222 -39.73 17.35 -4.44
N GLU A 223 -40.01 18.19 -5.44
CA GLU A 223 -40.23 19.64 -5.24
C GLU A 223 -41.50 19.94 -4.41
N ALA A 224 -42.49 19.04 -4.44
CA ALA A 224 -43.71 19.12 -3.65
C ALA A 224 -43.55 18.60 -2.21
N HIS A 225 -42.31 18.30 -1.80
CA HIS A 225 -41.94 17.76 -0.49
C HIS A 225 -42.55 16.39 -0.17
N GLN A 226 -43.01 15.64 -1.17
CA GLN A 226 -43.46 14.26 -0.97
C GLN A 226 -42.27 13.31 -0.84
N THR A 227 -42.36 12.39 0.11
CA THR A 227 -41.30 11.43 0.41
C THR A 227 -41.55 10.08 -0.23
N LYS A 228 -40.53 9.50 -0.87
CA LYS A 228 -40.55 8.11 -1.36
C LYS A 228 -39.38 7.35 -0.78
N SER A 229 -39.63 6.15 -0.25
CA SER A 229 -38.55 5.30 0.26
C SER A 229 -37.67 4.85 -0.89
N ALA A 230 -36.39 5.20 -0.80
CA ALA A 230 -35.38 4.93 -1.80
C ALA A 230 -34.65 3.61 -1.51
N ALA A 231 -34.32 3.35 -0.24
CA ALA A 231 -33.69 2.09 0.17
C ALA A 231 -33.77 1.88 1.68
N VAL A 232 -33.51 0.65 2.10
CA VAL A 232 -33.32 0.27 3.50
C VAL A 232 -31.99 -0.47 3.62
N PHE A 233 -31.22 -0.18 4.67
CA PHE A 233 -29.92 -0.79 4.89
C PHE A 233 -29.52 -0.78 6.36
N THR A 234 -28.49 -1.57 6.67
CA THR A 234 -27.80 -1.59 7.96
C THR A 234 -26.33 -1.27 7.74
N VAL A 235 -25.66 -0.88 8.82
CA VAL A 235 -24.22 -0.54 8.81
C VAL A 235 -23.54 -1.37 9.89
N GLY A 236 -22.38 -1.93 9.57
CA GLY A 236 -21.56 -2.71 10.49
C GLY A 236 -20.71 -1.84 11.41
N GLU A 237 -19.79 -2.47 12.15
CA GLU A 237 -18.86 -1.76 13.04
C GLU A 237 -17.87 -0.85 12.29
N ASP A 238 -17.67 -1.09 10.98
CA ASP A 238 -16.84 -0.29 10.09
C ASP A 238 -17.48 1.06 9.70
N GLY A 239 -18.77 1.24 10.02
CA GLY A 239 -19.49 2.47 9.75
C GLY A 239 -19.71 2.76 8.26
N TYR A 240 -19.59 1.74 7.40
CA TYR A 240 -19.66 1.87 5.94
C TYR A 240 -20.87 1.12 5.35
N ALA A 241 -21.51 1.71 4.34
CA ALA A 241 -22.50 1.01 3.53
C ALA A 241 -22.55 1.53 2.09
N TRP A 242 -22.88 0.61 1.19
CA TRP A 242 -23.11 0.84 -0.24
C TRP A 242 -24.48 0.29 -0.59
N VAL A 243 -25.35 1.15 -1.12
CA VAL A 243 -26.77 0.83 -1.27
C VAL A 243 -27.26 1.31 -2.62
N GLN A 244 -27.84 0.40 -3.39
CA GLN A 244 -28.57 0.77 -4.60
C GLN A 244 -29.91 1.41 -4.23
N LEU A 245 -30.16 2.61 -4.75
CA LEU A 245 -31.41 3.31 -4.53
C LEU A 245 -32.45 2.88 -5.55
N ILE A 246 -33.66 2.63 -5.06
CA ILE A 246 -34.84 2.36 -5.86
C ILE A 246 -35.42 3.69 -6.34
N GLY A 247 -35.79 3.74 -7.63
CA GLY A 247 -36.27 4.94 -8.30
C GLY A 247 -35.16 5.70 -9.04
N HIS A 248 -35.55 6.72 -9.78
CA HIS A 248 -34.64 7.57 -10.55
C HIS A 248 -34.50 8.91 -9.82
N ALA A 249 -33.28 9.47 -9.81
CA ALA A 249 -33.04 10.80 -9.26
C ALA A 249 -33.77 11.91 -10.06
N GLY A 250 -34.14 11.63 -11.32
CA GLY A 250 -34.87 12.55 -12.18
C GLY A 250 -36.19 13.01 -11.55
N GLY A 251 -36.31 14.31 -11.28
CA GLY A 251 -37.47 14.92 -10.63
C GLY A 251 -37.43 14.95 -9.10
N MET A 252 -36.37 14.45 -8.48
CA MET A 252 -36.15 14.53 -7.03
C MET A 252 -35.25 15.73 -6.71
N SER A 253 -35.60 16.46 -5.66
CA SER A 253 -34.88 17.67 -5.22
C SER A 253 -33.87 17.37 -4.11
N ARG A 254 -34.14 16.35 -3.27
CA ARG A 254 -33.30 16.00 -2.11
C ARG A 254 -33.24 14.50 -1.86
N LEU A 255 -32.12 14.07 -1.31
CA LEU A 255 -31.92 12.75 -0.71
C LEU A 255 -31.58 12.92 0.76
N GLY A 256 -32.01 11.97 1.58
CA GLY A 256 -31.60 11.93 2.98
C GLY A 256 -31.82 10.58 3.61
N VAL A 257 -31.19 10.38 4.75
CA VAL A 257 -31.16 9.12 5.48
C VAL A 257 -31.68 9.36 6.88
N SER A 258 -32.59 8.51 7.33
CA SER A 258 -33.13 8.52 8.69
C SER A 258 -32.92 7.18 9.38
N VAL A 259 -32.98 7.18 10.71
CA VAL A 259 -33.05 5.97 11.52
C VAL A 259 -34.51 5.62 11.75
N GLU A 260 -34.91 4.42 11.35
CA GLU A 260 -36.28 3.92 11.48
C GLU A 260 -36.33 2.63 12.30
N SER A 261 -37.49 2.36 12.90
CA SER A 261 -37.79 1.01 13.36
C SER A 261 -38.08 0.08 12.17
N GLU A 262 -37.73 -1.19 12.31
CA GLU A 262 -37.97 -2.23 11.30
C GLU A 262 -39.47 -2.43 10.99
N MET A 263 -40.38 -1.95 11.84
CA MET A 263 -41.85 -2.06 11.67
C MET A 263 -42.46 -1.24 10.50
N GLY A 264 -41.63 -0.64 9.63
CA GLY A 264 -42.08 -0.04 8.37
C GLY A 264 -42.67 1.37 8.55
N ALA A 265 -41.83 2.38 8.35
CA ALA A 265 -42.26 3.78 8.33
C ALA A 265 -42.78 4.18 6.94
N VAL A 266 -43.85 4.99 6.91
CA VAL A 266 -44.44 5.56 5.68
C VAL A 266 -43.85 6.95 5.36
N GLU A 267 -43.33 7.64 6.38
CA GLU A 267 -42.69 8.95 6.29
C GLU A 267 -41.33 8.91 7.02
N PRO A 268 -40.39 9.82 6.70
CA PRO A 268 -39.13 9.92 7.42
C PRO A 268 -39.34 10.22 8.90
N GLY A 269 -38.71 9.43 9.74
CA GLY A 269 -38.65 9.61 11.17
C GLY A 269 -37.95 10.91 11.57
N PRO A 270 -38.09 11.30 12.84
CA PRO A 270 -37.61 12.59 13.34
C PRO A 270 -36.07 12.72 13.35
N GLN A 271 -35.35 11.61 13.20
CA GLN A 271 -33.90 11.57 13.25
C GLN A 271 -33.31 11.40 11.84
N ILE A 272 -33.19 12.51 11.11
CA ILE A 272 -32.41 12.57 9.87
C ILE A 272 -30.92 12.62 10.24
N VAL A 273 -30.13 11.70 9.70
CA VAL A 273 -28.68 11.60 9.95
C VAL A 273 -27.84 12.18 8.82
N LEU A 274 -28.34 12.13 7.58
CA LEU A 274 -27.68 12.67 6.39
C LEU A 274 -28.71 13.33 5.47
N HIS A 275 -28.33 14.41 4.79
CA HIS A 275 -29.12 14.98 3.71
C HIS A 275 -28.25 15.68 2.66
N GLY A 276 -28.75 15.78 1.45
CA GLY A 276 -28.09 16.46 0.34
C GLY A 276 -29.10 16.94 -0.70
N HIS A 277 -28.77 18.03 -1.38
CA HIS A 277 -29.51 18.50 -2.54
C HIS A 277 -29.03 17.75 -3.77
N VAL A 278 -29.97 17.20 -4.54
CA VAL A 278 -29.63 16.43 -5.73
C VAL A 278 -29.84 17.33 -6.94
N HIS A 279 -28.74 17.73 -7.55
CA HIS A 279 -28.77 18.48 -8.80
C HIS A 279 -28.69 17.49 -9.95
N VAL A 280 -29.85 17.15 -10.52
CA VAL A 280 -29.88 16.40 -11.77
C VAL A 280 -29.50 17.36 -12.88
N VAL A 281 -28.30 17.20 -13.44
CA VAL A 281 -27.95 17.81 -14.72
C VAL A 281 -28.81 17.11 -15.77
N GLY A 282 -29.99 17.66 -16.05
CA GLY A 282 -30.79 17.22 -17.18
C GLY A 282 -29.98 17.36 -18.48
N PRO A 283 -30.22 16.51 -19.50
CA PRO A 283 -29.67 16.79 -20.82
C PRO A 283 -30.09 18.22 -21.17
N LYS A 284 -29.09 19.06 -21.48
CA LYS A 284 -29.28 20.44 -21.90
C LYS A 284 -30.25 20.41 -23.09
N GLY A 285 -31.53 20.63 -22.82
CA GLY A 285 -32.55 20.71 -23.85
C GLY A 285 -32.10 21.76 -24.84
N GLU A 286 -31.98 21.34 -26.09
CA GLU A 286 -31.82 22.22 -27.23
C GLU A 286 -32.74 23.44 -27.05
N ASP A 287 -32.15 24.62 -27.24
CA ASP A 287 -32.87 25.84 -27.55
C ASP A 287 -33.94 25.51 -28.59
N SER A 288 -35.17 25.37 -28.14
CA SER A 288 -36.33 25.49 -29.01
C SER A 288 -36.61 26.98 -29.10
N THR A 289 -35.83 27.65 -29.95
CA THR A 289 -36.31 28.82 -30.68
C THR A 289 -37.54 28.39 -31.49
N GLU A 290 -38.71 28.88 -31.08
CA GLU A 290 -39.79 29.31 -31.98
C GLU A 290 -40.51 30.51 -31.38
#